data_AF-A0A0L0D6V1-F1
#
_entry.id   AF-A0A0L0D6V1-F1
#
_cell.length_a   1.000
_cell.length_b   1.000
_cell.length_c   1.000
_cell.angle_alpha   90.00
_cell.angle_beta   90.00
_cell.angle_gamma   90.00
#
_symmetry.space_group_name_H-M   'P 1'
#
loop_
_entity.id
_entity.type
_entity.pdbx_description
1 polymer ?
#
loop_
_entity_poly.entity_id
_entity_poly.type
_entity_poly.pdbx_seq_one_letter_code
_entity_poly.pdbx_strand_id
1 'polypeptide(L)'
;MLAAVTAAVARLTDAACRQGDEGEKATAGPAPGNNIVFPPRSAPHRPCVAVAVVAVPGSEDPESGAPVLATTLTLPLGLRSPAAAALTLRSAGAVGGEVLGGLPLGTLFGLPSLELDPKIEGVEATAEAPELGSLVAGNAALVRQLGLLAEHPFYLEIAPMAFDESAPNSAACLALTLASTEAGVVQVAYRVASMLAEALMASAEFGDLSALYTPPRPPSFLDKATLEEAEVEGKRVVVRVDFNVPLAADGTISSNQRIVAAMPTVQTLLARGARSVVLMSHLGRPGGAVKPELSLAVVAAEVERLLERPVTFVAPAVGPEAEAATAEPAPGSVFLLENLRFHAEEEGKGVDGEGNKFKPAAEAVDTFRASLAAHGEVFVNDAFGTAHRAHSSMVGMPHPVRIAGALLSKELRYFAAALEEPARPFVQDKIQLIENLIDKVDAMIIGGGMAFTFLAVAHNVAIGASLFDDDGAAIVPKLMAKAKARGVTIHLPTDFVCADAFAADAKTAVHDTTSGVPEGWMGLDIGPASSEAFAAVIASAATVVWNGPMGVFEMEPFAAGTQTLCAAAAAATADSGATTIIGGGDTATAASVFGVDDKVSHVSTGGGASLELLEGKVLPGVAALTNIADLLQ
;
A
#
# COMPACT_ATOMS: atom_id res chain seq x y z
N MET A 1 -28.95 27.48 -5.74
CA MET A 1 -28.00 26.93 -6.72
C MET A 1 -27.37 25.64 -6.23
N LEU A 2 -26.81 25.61 -5.01
CA LEU A 2 -26.31 24.40 -4.36
C LEU A 2 -27.36 23.27 -4.30
N ALA A 3 -28.59 23.55 -3.86
CA ALA A 3 -29.69 22.58 -3.90
C ALA A 3 -29.96 21.97 -5.30
N ALA A 4 -29.73 22.74 -6.38
CA ALA A 4 -29.87 22.23 -7.75
C ALA A 4 -28.69 21.33 -8.16
N VAL A 5 -27.47 21.62 -7.67
CA VAL A 5 -26.28 20.77 -7.83
C VAL A 5 -26.45 19.47 -7.06
N THR A 6 -26.84 19.55 -5.78
CA THR A 6 -27.10 18.39 -4.92
C THR A 6 -28.19 17.49 -5.52
N ALA A 7 -29.30 18.07 -6.01
CA ALA A 7 -30.35 17.32 -6.69
C ALA A 7 -29.91 16.72 -8.04
N ALA A 8 -29.00 17.37 -8.77
CA ALA A 8 -28.44 16.84 -10.01
C ALA A 8 -27.50 15.66 -9.76
N VAL A 9 -26.58 15.81 -8.80
CA VAL A 9 -25.64 14.76 -8.37
C VAL A 9 -26.40 13.52 -7.91
N ALA A 10 -27.43 13.69 -7.08
CA ALA A 10 -28.19 12.54 -6.61
C ALA A 10 -28.95 11.83 -7.74
N ARG A 11 -29.59 12.57 -8.66
CA ARG A 11 -30.25 11.94 -9.83
C ARG A 11 -29.28 11.11 -10.68
N LEU A 12 -28.03 11.58 -10.82
CA LEU A 12 -26.97 10.83 -11.49
C LEU A 12 -26.54 9.59 -10.69
N THR A 13 -26.45 9.71 -9.36
CA THR A 13 -26.17 8.59 -8.45
C THR A 13 -27.24 7.50 -8.53
N ASP A 14 -28.52 7.86 -8.55
CA ASP A 14 -29.63 6.92 -8.67
C ASP A 14 -29.72 6.27 -10.06
N ALA A 15 -29.47 7.04 -11.12
CA ALA A 15 -29.31 6.48 -12.46
C ALA A 15 -28.18 5.43 -12.52
N ALA A 16 -27.02 5.73 -11.90
CA ALA A 16 -25.89 4.80 -11.80
C ALA A 16 -26.23 3.57 -10.93
N CYS A 17 -26.99 3.73 -9.85
CA CYS A 17 -27.47 2.62 -9.02
C CYS A 17 -28.41 1.68 -9.79
N ARG A 18 -29.26 2.20 -10.68
CA ARG A 18 -30.26 1.44 -11.46
C ARG A 18 -29.68 0.71 -12.68
N GLN A 19 -28.62 1.21 -13.31
CA GLN A 19 -28.16 0.70 -14.60
C GLN A 19 -27.29 -0.57 -14.57
N GLY A 20 -26.79 -0.99 -13.41
CA GLY A 20 -26.35 -2.37 -13.23
C GLY A 20 -25.22 -2.90 -14.13
N ASP A 21 -24.38 -2.06 -14.75
CA ASP A 21 -23.25 -2.53 -15.55
C ASP A 21 -21.98 -1.64 -15.48
N GLU A 22 -20.88 -2.31 -15.77
CA GLU A 22 -19.43 -2.01 -15.68
C GLU A 22 -18.95 -0.55 -15.63
N GLY A 23 -18.14 -0.22 -14.61
CA GLY A 23 -16.80 0.35 -14.76
C GLY A 23 -16.52 1.59 -15.63
N GLU A 24 -17.51 2.31 -16.15
CA GLU A 24 -17.29 3.49 -16.98
C GLU A 24 -17.38 4.79 -16.16
N LYS A 25 -16.36 5.64 -16.30
CA LYS A 25 -16.45 7.05 -15.95
C LYS A 25 -17.63 7.65 -16.71
N ALA A 26 -18.77 7.83 -16.06
CA ALA A 26 -19.87 8.60 -16.62
C ALA A 26 -19.47 10.09 -16.64
N THR A 27 -18.81 10.55 -17.71
CA THR A 27 -18.69 11.97 -18.03
C THR A 27 -20.04 12.48 -18.50
N ALA A 28 -20.97 12.69 -17.56
CA ALA A 28 -22.27 13.28 -17.84
C ALA A 28 -22.53 14.44 -16.86
N GLY A 29 -21.89 15.57 -17.15
CA GLY A 29 -22.14 16.86 -16.49
C GLY A 29 -21.94 18.01 -17.50
N PRO A 30 -22.67 19.14 -17.38
CA PRO A 30 -22.87 20.09 -18.48
C PRO A 30 -21.69 21.04 -18.76
N ALA A 31 -20.51 20.83 -18.17
CA ALA A 31 -19.34 21.69 -18.34
C ALA A 31 -18.01 20.95 -18.06
N PRO A 32 -16.90 21.32 -18.74
CA PRO A 32 -15.57 20.79 -18.47
C PRO A 32 -15.09 21.17 -17.04
N GLY A 33 -14.57 20.20 -16.29
CA GLY A 33 -14.04 20.40 -14.91
C GLY A 33 -14.83 19.75 -13.78
N ASN A 34 -15.98 19.12 -14.06
CA ASN A 34 -16.76 18.38 -13.06
C ASN A 34 -16.41 16.89 -13.09
N ASN A 35 -15.92 16.36 -11.96
CA ASN A 35 -15.56 14.94 -11.81
C ASN A 35 -16.54 14.23 -10.87
N ILE A 36 -17.12 13.13 -11.34
CA ILE A 36 -17.97 12.23 -10.54
C ILE A 36 -17.24 10.89 -10.46
N VAL A 37 -16.96 10.43 -9.24
CA VAL A 37 -16.22 9.19 -8.99
C VAL A 37 -17.14 8.21 -8.26
N PHE A 38 -17.27 7.01 -8.83
CA PHE A 38 -17.94 5.88 -8.20
C PHE A 38 -16.88 4.87 -7.74
N PRO A 39 -16.90 4.39 -6.48
CA PRO A 39 -16.03 3.32 -6.05
C PRO A 39 -16.39 1.99 -6.74
N PRO A 40 -15.43 1.07 -6.95
CA PRO A 40 -15.68 -0.22 -7.60
C PRO A 40 -16.65 -1.09 -6.78
N ARG A 41 -17.63 -1.73 -7.45
CA ARG A 41 -18.58 -2.66 -6.81
C ARG A 41 -17.87 -3.96 -6.40
N SER A 42 -17.92 -4.31 -5.12
CA SER A 42 -17.45 -5.62 -4.62
C SER A 42 -18.49 -6.75 -4.75
N ALA A 43 -19.73 -6.46 -5.16
CA ALA A 43 -20.77 -7.47 -5.47
C ALA A 43 -21.99 -6.82 -6.20
N PRO A 44 -22.75 -7.58 -7.02
CA PRO A 44 -23.85 -7.07 -7.86
C PRO A 44 -25.12 -6.57 -7.14
N HIS A 45 -25.14 -6.55 -5.79
CA HIS A 45 -26.32 -6.14 -5.01
C HIS A 45 -26.02 -5.14 -3.86
N ARG A 46 -24.89 -4.43 -3.90
CA ARG A 46 -24.53 -3.44 -2.86
C ARG A 46 -24.94 -2.00 -3.25
N PRO A 47 -25.39 -1.15 -2.31
CA PRO A 47 -25.66 0.27 -2.58
C PRO A 47 -24.38 1.02 -2.97
N CYS A 48 -24.43 1.88 -3.99
CA CYS A 48 -23.27 2.68 -4.41
C CYS A 48 -23.17 3.98 -3.59
N VAL A 49 -21.99 4.27 -3.02
CA VAL A 49 -21.64 5.61 -2.51
C VAL A 49 -21.15 6.44 -3.69
N ALA A 50 -21.63 7.67 -3.86
CA ALA A 50 -21.19 8.55 -4.96
C ALA A 50 -20.58 9.83 -4.41
N VAL A 51 -19.44 10.23 -4.99
CA VAL A 51 -18.77 11.49 -4.69
C VAL A 51 -18.72 12.33 -5.96
N ALA A 52 -19.23 13.55 -5.89
CA ALA A 52 -19.17 14.51 -6.97
C ALA A 52 -18.44 15.78 -6.51
N VAL A 53 -17.46 16.23 -7.28
CA VAL A 53 -16.83 17.53 -7.12
C VAL A 53 -17.26 18.38 -8.30
N VAL A 54 -17.94 19.49 -8.01
CA VAL A 54 -18.56 20.36 -9.00
C VAL A 54 -18.07 21.79 -8.78
N ALA A 55 -17.54 22.42 -9.83
CA ALA A 55 -17.32 23.85 -9.84
C ALA A 55 -18.68 24.56 -9.94
N VAL A 56 -19.00 25.43 -8.98
CA VAL A 56 -20.29 26.12 -8.95
C VAL A 56 -20.27 27.24 -10.02
N PRO A 57 -21.11 27.18 -11.07
CA PRO A 57 -21.04 28.14 -12.16
C PRO A 57 -21.39 29.56 -11.70
N GLY A 58 -20.54 30.53 -12.02
CA GLY A 58 -20.78 31.95 -11.69
C GLY A 58 -20.50 32.34 -10.23
N SER A 59 -19.87 31.48 -9.44
CA SER A 59 -19.35 31.83 -8.12
C SER A 59 -17.82 31.83 -8.15
N GLU A 60 -17.26 33.03 -8.14
CA GLU A 60 -15.83 33.29 -8.01
C GLU A 60 -15.62 34.04 -6.70
N ASP A 61 -14.54 33.71 -6.01
CA ASP A 61 -14.09 34.48 -4.86
C ASP A 61 -13.74 35.91 -5.29
N PRO A 62 -14.30 36.97 -4.67
CA PRO A 62 -14.12 38.34 -5.13
C PRO A 62 -12.68 38.86 -5.08
N GLU A 63 -11.82 38.26 -4.25
CA GLU A 63 -10.42 38.68 -4.07
C GLU A 63 -9.44 37.86 -4.91
N SER A 64 -9.67 36.56 -5.05
CA SER A 64 -8.76 35.61 -5.72
C SER A 64 -9.22 35.18 -7.11
N GLY A 65 -10.49 35.40 -7.48
CA GLY A 65 -11.09 34.94 -8.75
C GLY A 65 -11.22 33.42 -8.85
N ALA A 66 -10.99 32.68 -7.76
CA ALA A 66 -11.05 31.22 -7.75
C ALA A 66 -12.51 30.73 -7.75
N PRO A 67 -12.83 29.68 -8.53
CA PRO A 67 -14.17 29.10 -8.54
C PRO A 67 -14.48 28.41 -7.21
N VAL A 68 -15.69 28.58 -6.70
CA VAL A 68 -16.15 27.83 -5.51
C VAL A 68 -16.34 26.36 -5.88
N LEU A 69 -15.67 25.47 -5.15
CA LEU A 69 -15.76 24.03 -5.34
C LEU A 69 -16.77 23.44 -4.35
N ALA A 70 -17.77 22.72 -4.86
CA ALA A 70 -18.74 21.98 -4.06
C ALA A 70 -18.46 20.47 -4.17
N THR A 71 -18.25 19.82 -3.02
CA THR A 71 -18.11 18.37 -2.90
C THR A 71 -19.38 17.80 -2.30
N THR A 72 -20.09 16.94 -3.03
CA THR A 72 -21.30 16.26 -2.55
C THR A 72 -21.03 14.76 -2.41
N LEU A 73 -21.26 14.22 -1.22
CA LEU A 73 -21.23 12.80 -0.91
C LEU A 73 -22.66 12.30 -0.66
N THR A 74 -23.07 11.27 -1.39
CA THR A 74 -24.42 10.71 -1.29
C THR A 74 -24.39 9.31 -0.68
N LEU A 75 -25.13 9.11 0.41
CA LEU A 75 -25.24 7.83 1.14
C LEU A 75 -26.67 7.28 1.01
N PRO A 76 -26.89 6.12 0.39
CA PRO A 76 -28.20 5.47 0.38
C PRO A 76 -28.51 4.89 1.77
N LEU A 77 -29.47 5.52 2.47
CA LEU A 77 -30.04 4.99 3.70
C LEU A 77 -31.29 4.19 3.31
N GLY A 78 -31.35 2.91 3.66
CA GLY A 78 -32.49 2.04 3.37
C GLY A 78 -33.77 2.37 4.17
N LEU A 79 -34.03 3.66 4.43
CA LEU A 79 -35.15 4.14 5.22
C LEU A 79 -36.46 3.97 4.46
N ARG A 80 -37.47 3.41 5.14
CA ARG A 80 -38.80 3.14 4.60
C ARG A 80 -39.75 4.36 4.58
N SER A 81 -39.29 5.53 5.02
CA SER A 81 -40.09 6.77 5.03
C SER A 81 -39.17 8.00 5.07
N PRO A 82 -39.30 8.97 4.16
CA PRO A 82 -38.59 10.24 4.26
C PRO A 82 -39.30 11.12 5.28
N ALA A 83 -38.87 11.09 6.54
CA ALA A 83 -39.10 12.25 7.40
C ALA A 83 -38.11 13.34 6.95
N ALA A 84 -38.63 14.46 6.44
CA ALA A 84 -37.83 15.60 6.02
C ALA A 84 -37.07 16.18 7.23
N ALA A 85 -35.77 15.94 7.29
CA ALA A 85 -34.93 16.24 8.45
C ALA A 85 -33.57 16.76 7.96
N ALA A 86 -33.43 18.06 7.76
CA ALA A 86 -32.18 18.67 7.28
C ALA A 86 -31.37 19.31 8.42
N LEU A 87 -30.03 19.20 8.34
CA LEU A 87 -29.06 19.85 9.22
C LEU A 87 -28.11 20.70 8.37
N THR A 88 -27.97 21.98 8.70
CA THR A 88 -27.04 22.91 8.02
C THR A 88 -26.02 23.46 9.02
N LEU A 89 -24.74 23.46 8.65
CA LEU A 89 -23.61 24.01 9.42
C LEU A 89 -22.81 25.02 8.56
N ARG A 90 -22.36 26.13 9.14
CA ARG A 90 -21.53 27.17 8.46
C ARG A 90 -20.49 27.78 9.41
N SER A 91 -19.36 28.27 8.91
CA SER A 91 -18.41 29.01 9.77
C SER A 91 -18.89 30.43 10.10
N ALA A 92 -18.56 30.94 11.29
CA ALA A 92 -19.01 32.22 11.83
C ALA A 92 -18.39 33.45 11.13
N GLY A 93 -17.33 33.24 10.33
CA GLY A 93 -16.71 34.26 9.48
C GLY A 93 -17.23 34.26 8.03
N ALA A 94 -18.13 33.35 7.66
CA ALA A 94 -18.80 33.38 6.37
C ALA A 94 -19.73 34.60 6.35
N VAL A 95 -19.27 35.69 5.71
CA VAL A 95 -19.91 37.01 5.69
C VAL A 95 -21.43 36.87 5.52
N GLY A 96 -22.15 37.16 6.61
CA GLY A 96 -23.55 37.49 6.55
C GLY A 96 -23.72 38.79 5.77
N GLY A 97 -24.15 38.70 4.52
CA GLY A 97 -24.67 39.83 3.74
C GLY A 97 -24.01 40.01 2.38
N GLU A 98 -24.85 40.05 1.34
CA GLU A 98 -24.61 40.66 0.02
C GLU A 98 -23.98 39.85 -1.13
N VAL A 99 -24.09 38.52 -1.15
CA VAL A 99 -24.06 37.78 -2.43
C VAL A 99 -25.38 37.05 -2.60
N LEU A 100 -26.22 37.55 -3.52
CA LEU A 100 -27.61 37.16 -3.84
C LEU A 100 -28.72 37.95 -3.11
N GLY A 101 -28.80 39.26 -3.35
CA GLY A 101 -30.09 39.91 -3.62
C GLY A 101 -31.14 39.99 -2.49
N GLY A 102 -30.73 40.14 -1.22
CA GLY A 102 -31.57 40.82 -0.22
C GLY A 102 -32.81 40.08 0.28
N LEU A 103 -32.73 38.77 0.56
CA LEU A 103 -33.74 38.06 1.35
C LEU A 103 -33.08 37.16 2.41
N PRO A 104 -33.52 37.19 3.69
CA PRO A 104 -33.10 36.20 4.67
C PRO A 104 -33.61 34.80 4.27
N LEU A 105 -32.70 33.82 4.16
CA LEU A 105 -32.99 32.48 3.64
C LEU A 105 -34.11 31.72 4.38
N GLY A 106 -34.43 32.09 5.63
CA GLY A 106 -35.56 31.52 6.38
C GLY A 106 -36.92 31.72 5.72
N THR A 107 -37.05 32.67 4.79
CA THR A 107 -38.31 32.92 4.07
C THR A 107 -38.47 32.08 2.79
N LEU A 108 -37.42 31.41 2.30
CA LEU A 108 -37.45 30.62 1.06
C LEU A 108 -38.00 29.20 1.25
N PHE A 109 -38.04 28.69 2.48
CA PHE A 109 -38.45 27.29 2.77
C PHE A 109 -39.57 27.15 3.82
N GLY A 110 -40.06 28.24 4.43
CA GLY A 110 -41.18 28.18 5.38
C GLY A 110 -40.85 27.52 6.73
N LEU A 111 -39.58 27.52 7.13
CA LEU A 111 -39.08 26.77 8.29
C LEU A 111 -38.89 27.69 9.52
N PRO A 112 -39.39 27.33 10.72
CA PRO A 112 -39.14 28.08 11.94
C PRO A 112 -37.70 27.87 12.42
N SER A 113 -37.02 28.96 12.79
CA SER A 113 -35.67 28.95 13.35
C SER A 113 -35.64 28.27 14.74
N LEU A 114 -34.80 27.24 14.90
CA LEU A 114 -34.39 26.71 16.21
C LEU A 114 -32.87 26.84 16.34
N GLU A 115 -32.39 27.57 17.35
CA GLU A 115 -30.98 27.64 17.72
C GLU A 115 -30.56 26.34 18.41
N LEU A 116 -29.46 25.73 17.94
CA LEU A 116 -28.77 24.65 18.66
C LEU A 116 -27.71 25.25 19.59
N ASP A 117 -27.76 24.88 20.87
CA ASP A 117 -26.65 25.02 21.84
C ASP A 117 -26.17 23.58 22.13
N PRO A 118 -24.90 23.19 21.87
CA PRO A 118 -23.75 23.81 22.52
C PRO A 118 -22.54 24.14 21.63
N LYS A 119 -21.99 25.34 21.86
CA LYS A 119 -20.60 25.82 21.67
C LYS A 119 -19.64 24.97 20.80
N ILE A 120 -19.67 25.18 19.48
CA ILE A 120 -18.47 25.10 18.64
C ILE A 120 -18.05 26.54 18.37
N GLU A 121 -16.93 26.99 18.93
CA GLU A 121 -16.40 28.34 18.68
C GLU A 121 -16.16 28.51 17.17
N GLY A 122 -16.88 29.45 16.54
CA GLY A 122 -16.70 29.75 15.12
C GLY A 122 -17.58 28.98 14.12
N VAL A 123 -18.59 28.22 14.55
CA VAL A 123 -19.54 27.51 13.65
C VAL A 123 -20.99 27.80 14.06
N GLU A 124 -21.82 28.21 13.10
CA GLU A 124 -23.28 28.39 13.26
C GLU A 124 -24.04 27.18 12.70
N ALA A 125 -25.07 26.72 13.42
CA ALA A 125 -25.86 25.53 13.07
C ALA A 125 -27.36 25.83 13.07
N THR A 126 -28.07 25.32 12.06
CA THR A 126 -29.55 25.31 12.02
C THR A 126 -30.05 23.91 11.69
N ALA A 127 -30.92 23.36 12.52
CA ALA A 127 -31.42 21.98 12.39
C ALA A 127 -32.94 21.90 12.50
N GLU A 128 -33.56 21.10 11.63
CA GLU A 128 -34.95 20.65 11.80
C GLU A 128 -35.06 19.25 12.42
N ALA A 129 -33.91 18.69 12.85
CA ALA A 129 -33.77 17.34 13.37
C ALA A 129 -32.92 17.34 14.66
N PRO A 130 -33.53 17.42 15.86
CA PRO A 130 -32.83 17.48 17.14
C PRO A 130 -31.91 16.27 17.39
N GLU A 131 -32.29 15.10 16.89
CA GLU A 131 -31.54 13.83 16.99
C GLU A 131 -30.22 13.89 16.21
N LEU A 132 -30.24 14.44 14.99
CA LEU A 132 -29.04 14.63 14.17
C LEU A 132 -28.08 15.66 14.77
N GLY A 133 -28.64 16.76 15.31
CA GLY A 133 -27.86 17.77 16.03
C GLY A 133 -27.20 17.20 17.29
N SER A 134 -27.91 16.36 18.04
CA SER A 134 -27.39 15.70 19.24
C SER A 134 -26.30 14.67 18.90
N LEU A 135 -26.43 13.92 17.80
CA LEU A 135 -25.42 12.99 17.32
C LEU A 135 -24.10 13.70 16.98
N VAL A 136 -24.19 14.84 16.30
CA VAL A 136 -23.03 15.65 15.93
C VAL A 136 -22.36 16.24 17.17
N ALA A 137 -23.13 16.83 18.08
CA ALA A 137 -22.63 17.41 19.32
C ALA A 137 -22.03 16.36 20.28
N GLY A 138 -22.55 15.13 20.25
CA GLY A 138 -22.07 14.01 21.07
C GLY A 138 -20.77 13.36 20.58
N ASN A 139 -20.34 13.62 19.34
CA ASN A 139 -19.12 13.05 18.77
C ASN A 139 -17.95 14.05 18.86
N ALA A 140 -17.16 13.94 19.93
CA ALA A 140 -16.04 14.86 20.20
C ALA A 140 -14.98 14.90 19.09
N ALA A 141 -14.78 13.80 18.35
CA ALA A 141 -13.83 13.76 17.24
C ALA A 141 -14.36 14.54 16.03
N LEU A 142 -15.66 14.38 15.72
CA LEU A 142 -16.34 15.13 14.67
C LEU A 142 -16.38 16.63 15.00
N VAL A 143 -16.71 16.99 16.24
CA VAL A 143 -16.68 18.38 16.73
C VAL A 143 -15.28 18.99 16.59
N ARG A 144 -14.23 18.23 16.88
CA ARG A 144 -12.84 18.70 16.72
C ARG A 144 -12.47 18.94 15.25
N GLN A 145 -12.89 18.06 14.34
CA GLN A 145 -12.65 18.25 12.89
C GLN A 145 -13.45 19.42 12.33
N LEU A 146 -14.71 19.60 12.76
CA LEU A 146 -15.52 20.77 12.44
C LEU A 146 -14.89 22.07 12.99
N GLY A 147 -14.26 22.01 14.17
CA GLY A 147 -13.48 23.13 14.73
C GLY A 147 -12.25 23.49 13.90
N LEU A 148 -11.56 22.50 13.29
CA LEU A 148 -10.46 22.76 12.36
C LEU A 148 -10.94 23.43 11.06
N LEU A 149 -12.16 23.12 10.63
CA LEU A 149 -12.80 23.79 9.50
C LEU A 149 -13.22 25.24 9.83
N ALA A 150 -13.45 25.58 11.10
CA ALA A 150 -13.92 26.90 11.52
C ALA A 150 -12.93 28.03 11.22
N GLU A 151 -11.64 27.71 11.01
CA GLU A 151 -10.62 28.68 10.57
C GLU A 151 -10.71 29.01 9.07
N HIS A 152 -11.57 28.32 8.31
CA HIS A 152 -11.77 28.49 6.87
C HIS A 152 -13.25 28.74 6.52
N PRO A 153 -13.57 29.44 5.41
CA PRO A 153 -14.95 29.58 4.95
C PRO A 153 -15.47 28.23 4.40
N PHE A 154 -16.51 27.69 5.05
CA PHE A 154 -17.18 26.47 4.60
C PHE A 154 -18.70 26.51 4.83
N TYR A 155 -19.41 25.77 3.99
CA TYR A 155 -20.84 25.49 4.13
C TYR A 155 -21.06 23.98 4.04
N LEU A 156 -21.75 23.38 5.01
CA LEU A 156 -22.09 21.96 5.05
C LEU A 156 -23.60 21.77 5.20
N GLU A 157 -24.22 21.10 4.23
CA GLU A 157 -25.65 20.73 4.26
C GLU A 157 -25.80 19.21 4.29
N ILE A 158 -26.65 18.72 5.19
CA ILE A 158 -27.03 17.33 5.36
C ILE A 158 -28.54 17.25 5.16
N ALA A 159 -28.99 16.63 4.07
CA ALA A 159 -30.42 16.55 3.75
C ALA A 159 -30.84 15.14 3.28
N PRO A 160 -32.00 14.62 3.74
CA PRO A 160 -32.61 13.43 3.18
C PRO A 160 -33.24 13.77 1.83
N MET A 161 -33.02 12.91 0.84
CA MET A 161 -33.57 13.08 -0.51
C MET A 161 -34.36 11.86 -0.92
N ALA A 162 -35.56 12.09 -1.45
CA ALA A 162 -36.38 11.07 -2.10
C ALA A 162 -36.08 11.06 -3.61
N PHE A 163 -35.90 9.88 -4.20
CA PHE A 163 -35.55 9.79 -5.63
C PHE A 163 -36.75 9.93 -6.56
N ASP A 164 -37.97 9.64 -6.09
CA ASP A 164 -39.21 9.80 -6.86
C ASP A 164 -40.42 9.58 -5.92
N GLU A 165 -41.33 10.54 -5.78
CA GLU A 165 -42.56 10.35 -5.01
C GLU A 165 -43.50 9.29 -5.62
N SER A 166 -43.29 8.92 -6.90
CA SER A 166 -44.12 7.96 -7.62
C SER A 166 -43.61 6.50 -7.58
N ALA A 167 -42.42 6.25 -7.04
CA ALA A 167 -41.81 4.92 -6.96
C ALA A 167 -41.80 4.39 -5.51
N PRO A 168 -42.59 3.35 -5.16
CA PRO A 168 -42.80 2.90 -3.79
C PRO A 168 -41.57 2.26 -3.10
N ASN A 169 -40.41 2.19 -3.77
CA ASN A 169 -39.16 1.59 -3.28
C ASN A 169 -37.95 2.54 -3.40
N SER A 170 -38.14 3.86 -3.56
CA SER A 170 -37.03 4.80 -3.65
C SER A 170 -36.33 4.93 -2.28
N ALA A 171 -35.09 4.45 -2.15
CA ALA A 171 -34.32 4.56 -0.91
C ALA A 171 -34.01 6.03 -0.59
N ALA A 172 -34.21 6.47 0.65
CA ALA A 172 -33.86 7.85 1.01
C ALA A 172 -32.32 7.99 1.05
N CYS A 173 -31.75 8.94 0.32
CA CYS A 173 -30.33 9.23 0.40
C CYS A 173 -30.05 10.36 1.38
N LEU A 174 -28.96 10.27 2.13
CA LEU A 174 -28.38 11.41 2.83
C LEU A 174 -27.33 12.06 1.92
N ALA A 175 -27.54 13.33 1.59
CA ALA A 175 -26.55 14.11 0.86
C ALA A 175 -25.77 14.99 1.84
N LEU A 176 -24.44 14.82 1.89
CA LEU A 176 -23.52 15.76 2.53
C LEU A 176 -22.91 16.64 1.45
N THR A 177 -23.21 17.94 1.46
CA THR A 177 -22.63 18.89 0.50
C THR A 177 -21.75 19.88 1.21
N LEU A 178 -20.46 19.93 0.84
CA LEU A 178 -19.51 20.92 1.35
C LEU A 178 -19.03 21.86 0.24
N ALA A 179 -19.15 23.17 0.45
CA ALA A 179 -18.63 24.19 -0.47
C ALA A 179 -17.50 24.99 0.18
N SER A 180 -16.37 25.14 -0.53
CA SER A 180 -15.24 25.99 -0.10
C SER A 180 -14.45 26.52 -1.29
N THR A 181 -13.71 27.61 -1.08
CA THR A 181 -12.79 28.25 -2.04
C THR A 181 -11.37 27.70 -1.95
N GLU A 182 -11.05 26.90 -0.92
CA GLU A 182 -9.71 26.36 -0.68
C GLU A 182 -9.64 24.84 -0.90
N ALA A 183 -8.71 24.38 -1.75
CA ALA A 183 -8.58 22.95 -2.09
C ALA A 183 -8.24 22.04 -0.90
N GLY A 184 -7.51 22.54 0.11
CA GLY A 184 -7.18 21.79 1.33
C GLY A 184 -8.39 21.44 2.19
N VAL A 185 -9.49 22.19 2.04
CA VAL A 185 -10.75 21.98 2.76
C VAL A 185 -11.48 20.73 2.25
N VAL A 186 -11.23 20.28 1.01
CA VAL A 186 -11.85 19.07 0.42
C VAL A 186 -11.43 17.79 1.17
N GLN A 187 -10.18 17.68 1.61
CA GLN A 187 -9.71 16.52 2.39
C GLN A 187 -10.32 16.49 3.80
N VAL A 188 -10.44 17.66 4.44
CA VAL A 188 -11.05 17.77 5.77
C VAL A 188 -12.55 17.51 5.68
N ALA A 189 -13.21 18.00 4.63
CA ALA A 189 -14.61 17.74 4.32
C ALA A 189 -14.90 16.25 4.08
N TYR A 190 -14.02 15.56 3.35
CA TYR A 190 -14.10 14.12 3.15
C TYR A 190 -14.01 13.35 4.47
N ARG A 191 -13.10 13.77 5.37
CA ARG A 191 -12.98 13.18 6.72
C ARG A 191 -14.23 13.45 7.57
N VAL A 192 -14.74 14.68 7.58
CA VAL A 192 -15.96 15.04 8.30
C VAL A 192 -17.17 14.26 7.78
N ALA A 193 -17.32 14.13 6.46
CA ALA A 193 -18.39 13.36 5.84
C ALA A 193 -18.30 11.87 6.17
N SER A 194 -17.09 11.30 6.16
CA SER A 194 -16.85 9.90 6.52
C SER A 194 -17.14 9.64 8.01
N MET A 195 -16.71 10.52 8.90
CA MET A 195 -16.95 10.41 10.34
C MET A 195 -18.44 10.59 10.69
N LEU A 196 -19.15 11.47 9.98
CA LEU A 196 -20.59 11.62 10.15
C LEU A 196 -21.33 10.38 9.66
N ALA A 197 -20.91 9.81 8.53
CA ALA A 197 -21.45 8.55 8.03
C ALA A 197 -21.26 7.43 9.06
N GLU A 198 -20.07 7.27 9.64
CA GLU A 198 -19.81 6.31 10.71
C GLU A 198 -20.69 6.54 11.94
N ALA A 199 -20.84 7.79 12.39
CA ALA A 199 -21.67 8.13 13.55
C ALA A 199 -23.15 7.82 13.32
N LEU A 200 -23.67 8.11 12.11
CA LEU A 200 -25.05 7.82 11.73
C LEU A 200 -25.31 6.32 11.61
N MET A 201 -24.32 5.55 11.16
CA MET A 201 -24.42 4.10 10.99
C MET A 201 -24.25 3.33 12.31
N ALA A 202 -23.57 3.92 13.30
CA ALA A 202 -23.45 3.41 14.65
C ALA A 202 -24.65 3.74 15.56
N SER A 203 -25.55 4.60 15.09
CA SER A 203 -26.79 4.96 15.79
C SER A 203 -27.81 3.81 15.72
N ALA A 204 -28.44 3.49 16.85
CA ALA A 204 -29.45 2.44 16.96
C ALA A 204 -30.71 2.70 16.11
N GLU A 205 -30.89 3.92 15.60
CA GLU A 205 -32.06 4.32 14.81
C GLU A 205 -31.97 3.93 13.32
N PHE A 206 -30.76 3.66 12.80
CA PHE A 206 -30.54 3.42 11.36
C PHE A 206 -30.22 1.96 10.98
N GLY A 207 -30.16 1.05 11.96
CA GLY A 207 -29.85 -0.37 11.77
C GLY A 207 -28.37 -0.65 11.51
N ASP A 208 -27.92 -1.88 11.79
CA ASP A 208 -26.52 -2.30 11.57
C ASP A 208 -26.21 -2.41 10.08
N LEU A 209 -25.66 -1.34 9.53
CA LEU A 209 -25.27 -1.22 8.13
C LEU A 209 -23.73 -1.35 7.95
N SER A 210 -23.01 -1.82 8.98
CA SER A 210 -21.53 -1.97 8.97
C SER A 210 -21.01 -2.89 7.84
N ALA A 211 -21.86 -3.80 7.32
CA ALA A 211 -21.55 -4.66 6.18
C ALA A 211 -21.63 -3.96 4.81
N LEU A 212 -22.16 -2.73 4.74
CA LEU A 212 -22.48 -2.01 3.49
C LEU A 212 -21.50 -0.87 3.19
N TYR A 213 -20.65 -0.49 4.13
CA TYR A 213 -19.69 0.60 3.99
C TYR A 213 -18.34 0.19 4.59
N THR A 214 -17.28 0.29 3.79
CA THR A 214 -15.91 0.24 4.27
C THR A 214 -15.39 1.67 4.21
N PRO A 215 -15.06 2.31 5.34
CA PRO A 215 -14.54 3.66 5.29
C PRO A 215 -13.27 3.70 4.44
N PRO A 216 -13.05 4.77 3.66
CA PRO A 216 -11.78 5.01 3.01
C PRO A 216 -10.69 5.11 4.10
N ARG A 217 -9.67 4.27 3.96
CA ARG A 217 -8.51 4.22 4.85
C ARG A 217 -7.91 5.63 5.01
N PRO A 218 -7.47 6.04 6.22
CA PRO A 218 -6.68 7.26 6.36
C PRO A 218 -5.47 7.22 5.41
N PRO A 219 -5.04 8.36 4.83
CA PRO A 219 -3.99 8.38 3.82
C PRO A 219 -2.72 7.73 4.38
N SER A 220 -2.38 6.58 3.82
CA SER A 220 -1.22 5.79 4.20
C SER A 220 0.04 6.46 3.64
N PHE A 221 1.17 6.29 4.33
CA PHE A 221 2.47 6.61 3.74
C PHE A 221 2.77 5.77 2.48
N LEU A 222 1.97 4.73 2.22
CA LEU A 222 2.00 3.85 1.05
C LEU A 222 1.05 4.28 -0.08
N ASP A 223 0.26 5.34 0.10
CA ASP A 223 -0.65 5.88 -0.93
C ASP A 223 0.13 6.71 -1.96
N LYS A 224 0.97 6.00 -2.71
CA LYS A 224 1.78 6.55 -3.79
C LYS A 224 1.00 6.49 -5.09
N ALA A 225 1.18 7.52 -5.92
CA ALA A 225 0.67 7.51 -7.28
C ALA A 225 1.22 6.29 -8.04
N THR A 226 0.38 5.70 -8.87
CA THR A 226 0.68 4.46 -9.57
C THR A 226 0.53 4.64 -11.08
N LEU A 227 0.70 3.53 -11.81
CA LEU A 227 0.37 3.45 -13.23
C LEU A 227 -1.12 3.72 -13.52
N GLU A 228 -2.03 3.70 -12.54
CA GLU A 228 -3.45 3.96 -12.77
C GLU A 228 -3.74 5.44 -12.98
N GLU A 229 -3.08 6.32 -12.21
CA GLU A 229 -3.34 7.76 -12.22
C GLU A 229 -2.47 8.55 -13.21
N ALA A 230 -1.29 8.03 -13.56
CA ALA A 230 -0.32 8.79 -14.35
C ALA A 230 -0.69 8.93 -15.84
N GLU A 231 -0.48 10.12 -16.41
CA GLU A 231 -0.53 10.35 -17.86
C GLU A 231 0.80 9.94 -18.51
N VAL A 232 0.75 8.94 -19.40
CA VAL A 232 1.94 8.37 -20.05
C VAL A 232 1.87 8.37 -21.57
N GLU A 233 0.72 8.69 -22.15
CA GLU A 233 0.53 8.69 -23.60
C GLU A 233 1.46 9.70 -24.28
N GLY A 234 2.20 9.26 -25.31
CA GLY A 234 3.17 10.08 -26.03
C GLY A 234 4.42 10.47 -25.21
N LYS A 235 4.52 10.06 -23.94
CA LYS A 235 5.63 10.40 -23.04
C LYS A 235 6.78 9.41 -23.17
N ARG A 236 8.00 9.90 -22.94
CA ARG A 236 9.17 9.05 -22.68
C ARG A 236 9.20 8.71 -21.19
N VAL A 237 9.18 7.43 -20.85
CA VAL A 237 9.06 6.96 -19.46
C VAL A 237 10.34 6.28 -19.04
N VAL A 238 10.97 6.75 -17.96
CA VAL A 238 12.14 6.12 -17.34
C VAL A 238 11.68 5.20 -16.22
N VAL A 239 12.07 3.94 -16.27
CA VAL A 239 11.62 2.90 -15.32
C VAL A 239 12.82 2.31 -14.61
N ARG A 240 12.85 2.42 -13.28
CA ARG A 240 13.82 1.72 -12.44
C ARG A 240 13.29 0.34 -12.12
N VAL A 241 13.92 -0.70 -12.66
CA VAL A 241 13.53 -2.10 -12.50
C VAL A 241 14.58 -2.88 -11.73
N ASP A 242 14.19 -3.99 -11.10
CA ASP A 242 15.09 -4.90 -10.40
C ASP A 242 15.48 -6.07 -11.32
N PHE A 243 16.58 -5.95 -12.05
CA PHE A 243 17.15 -7.01 -12.88
C PHE A 243 18.42 -7.60 -12.26
N ASN A 244 18.53 -7.56 -10.93
CA ASN A 244 19.63 -8.21 -10.22
C ASN A 244 19.39 -9.73 -10.15
N VAL A 245 19.51 -10.39 -11.29
CA VAL A 245 19.28 -11.83 -11.45
C VAL A 245 20.51 -12.65 -11.08
N PRO A 246 20.34 -13.88 -10.55
CA PRO A 246 21.46 -14.80 -10.38
C PRO A 246 21.97 -15.25 -11.75
N LEU A 247 23.30 -15.26 -11.89
CA LEU A 247 23.98 -15.80 -13.06
C LEU A 247 24.61 -17.16 -12.72
N ALA A 248 24.53 -18.09 -13.67
CA ALA A 248 25.28 -19.33 -13.63
C ALA A 248 26.78 -19.08 -13.90
N ALA A 249 27.62 -20.09 -13.68
CA ALA A 249 29.06 -19.99 -13.85
C ALA A 249 29.51 -19.63 -15.28
N ASP A 250 28.67 -19.88 -16.28
CA ASP A 250 28.89 -19.54 -17.69
C ASP A 250 28.36 -18.14 -18.07
N GLY A 251 27.81 -17.38 -17.12
CA GLY A 251 27.25 -16.05 -17.34
C GLY A 251 25.81 -16.04 -17.81
N THR A 252 25.16 -17.20 -17.94
CA THR A 252 23.73 -17.28 -18.30
C THR A 252 22.83 -16.98 -17.11
N ILE A 253 21.60 -16.53 -17.36
CA ILE A 253 20.61 -16.24 -16.31
C ILE A 253 20.08 -17.56 -15.75
N SER A 254 20.33 -17.84 -14.48
CA SER A 254 19.85 -19.07 -13.83
C SER A 254 18.41 -18.98 -13.34
N SER A 255 17.93 -17.76 -13.05
CA SER A 255 16.52 -17.48 -12.77
C SER A 255 16.14 -16.11 -13.33
N ASN A 256 15.10 -16.07 -14.17
CA ASN A 256 14.58 -14.84 -14.79
C ASN A 256 13.39 -14.24 -14.04
N GLN A 257 13.06 -14.75 -12.84
CA GLN A 257 11.86 -14.36 -12.08
C GLN A 257 11.75 -12.84 -11.88
N ARG A 258 12.86 -12.17 -11.58
CA ARG A 258 12.90 -10.71 -11.39
C ARG A 258 12.62 -9.93 -12.68
N ILE A 259 13.04 -10.47 -13.82
CA ILE A 259 12.76 -9.89 -15.14
C ILE A 259 11.27 -10.03 -15.44
N VAL A 260 10.74 -11.25 -15.31
CA VAL A 260 9.30 -11.55 -15.51
C VAL A 260 8.43 -10.64 -14.64
N ALA A 261 8.80 -10.40 -13.38
CA ALA A 261 8.02 -9.60 -12.45
C ALA A 261 7.89 -8.11 -12.85
N ALA A 262 8.84 -7.56 -13.63
CA ALA A 262 8.78 -6.18 -14.13
C ALA A 262 7.99 -6.04 -15.44
N MET A 263 7.72 -7.13 -16.15
CA MET A 263 7.06 -7.10 -17.46
C MET A 263 5.66 -6.46 -17.44
N PRO A 264 4.80 -6.67 -16.43
CA PRO A 264 3.49 -6.02 -16.35
C PRO A 264 3.57 -4.49 -16.42
N THR A 265 4.57 -3.88 -15.77
CA THR A 265 4.80 -2.42 -15.83
C THR A 265 5.15 -1.99 -17.25
N VAL A 266 6.11 -2.66 -17.87
CA VAL A 266 6.58 -2.32 -19.22
C VAL A 266 5.47 -2.48 -20.25
N GLN A 267 4.74 -3.60 -20.20
CA GLN A 267 3.60 -3.88 -21.09
C GLN A 267 2.48 -2.85 -20.91
N THR A 268 2.15 -2.47 -19.67
CA THR A 268 1.12 -1.47 -19.38
C THR A 268 1.49 -0.09 -19.93
N LEU A 269 2.74 0.35 -19.74
CA LEU A 269 3.21 1.63 -20.28
C LEU A 269 3.10 1.68 -21.81
N LEU A 270 3.51 0.60 -22.47
CA LEU A 270 3.45 0.49 -23.94
C LEU A 270 2.00 0.41 -24.44
N ALA A 271 1.13 -0.31 -23.75
CA ALA A 271 -0.29 -0.40 -24.07
C ALA A 271 -1.02 0.94 -23.89
N ARG A 272 -0.61 1.76 -22.91
CA ARG A 272 -1.13 3.11 -22.66
C ARG A 272 -0.48 4.18 -23.56
N GLY A 273 0.21 3.77 -24.61
CA GLY A 273 0.71 4.69 -25.64
C GLY A 273 1.97 5.47 -25.26
N ALA A 274 2.77 5.01 -24.28
CA ALA A 274 4.07 5.62 -24.02
C ALA A 274 4.92 5.66 -25.30
N ARG A 275 5.50 6.82 -25.61
CA ARG A 275 6.35 6.98 -26.79
C ARG A 275 7.58 6.08 -26.69
N SER A 276 8.16 5.95 -25.51
CA SER A 276 9.24 4.99 -25.25
C SER A 276 9.32 4.61 -23.79
N VAL A 277 9.86 3.42 -23.51
CA VAL A 277 10.20 2.96 -22.17
C VAL A 277 11.70 2.77 -22.05
N VAL A 278 12.36 3.51 -21.14
CA VAL A 278 13.79 3.40 -20.86
C VAL A 278 13.99 2.71 -19.52
N LEU A 279 14.46 1.46 -19.56
CA LEU A 279 14.72 0.65 -18.38
C LEU A 279 16.11 0.93 -17.84
N MET A 280 16.22 1.14 -16.53
CA MET A 280 17.52 1.23 -15.84
C MET A 280 17.57 0.26 -14.67
N SER A 281 18.66 -0.49 -14.53
CA SER A 281 18.81 -1.49 -13.47
C SER A 281 20.23 -1.57 -12.91
N HIS A 282 20.50 -2.58 -12.09
CA HIS A 282 21.83 -2.94 -11.65
C HIS A 282 21.97 -4.46 -11.62
N LEU A 283 23.21 -4.95 -11.72
CA LEU A 283 23.54 -6.36 -11.57
C LEU A 283 24.78 -6.50 -10.69
N GLY A 284 24.66 -7.31 -9.64
CA GLY A 284 25.75 -7.58 -8.71
C GLY A 284 26.31 -6.35 -7.97
N ARG A 285 27.60 -6.43 -7.63
CA ARG A 285 28.34 -5.41 -6.85
C ARG A 285 29.66 -5.06 -7.55
N PRO A 286 29.60 -4.28 -8.64
CA PRO A 286 30.79 -3.88 -9.38
C PRO A 286 31.69 -2.90 -8.62
N GLY A 287 31.16 -2.15 -7.66
CA GLY A 287 31.94 -1.22 -6.84
C GLY A 287 32.27 0.11 -7.52
N GLY A 288 31.43 0.57 -8.45
CA GLY A 288 31.67 1.81 -9.20
C GLY A 288 32.68 1.68 -10.33
N ALA A 289 32.91 0.46 -10.82
CA ALA A 289 33.82 0.17 -11.93
C ALA A 289 33.16 -0.75 -12.96
N VAL A 290 33.49 -0.60 -14.23
CA VAL A 290 32.98 -1.48 -15.29
C VAL A 290 33.52 -2.89 -15.12
N LYS A 291 32.62 -3.87 -14.99
CA LYS A 291 32.92 -5.30 -14.92
C LYS A 291 32.12 -6.03 -15.99
N PRO A 292 32.74 -6.46 -17.11
CA PRO A 292 32.02 -7.06 -18.24
C PRO A 292 31.09 -8.23 -17.84
N GLU A 293 31.49 -9.03 -16.86
CA GLU A 293 30.72 -10.15 -16.32
C GLU A 293 29.45 -9.74 -15.56
N LEU A 294 29.30 -8.45 -15.23
CA LEU A 294 28.11 -7.86 -14.61
C LEU A 294 27.38 -6.89 -15.57
N SER A 295 27.61 -6.99 -16.88
CA SER A 295 26.86 -6.21 -17.87
C SER A 295 25.40 -6.65 -17.95
N LEU A 296 24.50 -5.70 -18.19
CA LEU A 296 23.08 -5.96 -18.42
C LEU A 296 22.78 -6.40 -19.86
N ALA A 297 23.78 -6.56 -20.73
CA ALA A 297 23.57 -7.02 -22.11
C ALA A 297 22.89 -8.41 -22.17
N VAL A 298 23.24 -9.32 -21.25
CA VAL A 298 22.59 -10.65 -21.16
C VAL A 298 21.11 -10.53 -20.76
N VAL A 299 20.78 -9.54 -19.94
CA VAL A 299 19.42 -9.25 -19.52
C VAL A 299 18.61 -8.64 -20.66
N ALA A 300 19.23 -7.78 -21.49
CA ALA A 300 18.56 -7.17 -22.65
C ALA A 300 17.95 -8.23 -23.58
N ALA A 301 18.70 -9.29 -23.87
CA ALA A 301 18.24 -10.40 -24.70
C ALA A 301 17.03 -11.13 -24.12
N GLU A 302 17.00 -11.33 -22.80
CA GLU A 302 15.87 -11.98 -22.13
C GLU A 302 14.64 -11.07 -22.05
N VAL A 303 14.83 -9.76 -21.85
CA VAL A 303 13.73 -8.77 -21.90
C VAL A 303 13.14 -8.71 -23.31
N GLU A 304 13.96 -8.69 -24.36
CA GLU A 304 13.51 -8.75 -25.75
C GLU A 304 12.68 -10.00 -26.04
N ARG A 305 13.15 -11.16 -25.55
CA ARG A 305 12.43 -12.43 -25.68
C ARG A 305 11.07 -12.40 -24.99
N LEU A 306 10.98 -11.86 -23.76
CA LEU A 306 9.75 -11.80 -22.98
C LEU A 306 8.74 -10.75 -23.49
N LEU A 307 9.22 -9.64 -24.06
CA LEU A 307 8.38 -8.60 -24.64
C LEU A 307 7.96 -8.89 -26.08
N GLU A 308 8.57 -9.90 -26.71
CA GLU A 308 8.43 -10.21 -28.14
C GLU A 308 8.63 -8.97 -29.02
N ARG A 309 9.61 -8.13 -28.64
CA ARG A 309 9.84 -6.81 -29.22
C ARG A 309 11.31 -6.42 -29.11
N PRO A 310 11.88 -5.75 -30.13
CA PRO A 310 13.26 -5.26 -30.07
C PRO A 310 13.54 -4.41 -28.83
N VAL A 311 14.64 -4.71 -28.14
CA VAL A 311 15.15 -3.91 -27.01
C VAL A 311 16.52 -3.35 -27.38
N THR A 312 16.63 -2.03 -27.42
CA THR A 312 17.90 -1.36 -27.69
C THR A 312 18.72 -1.29 -26.40
N PHE A 313 19.83 -2.01 -26.36
CA PHE A 313 20.80 -1.89 -25.27
C PHE A 313 21.68 -0.64 -25.45
N VAL A 314 21.82 0.16 -24.39
CA VAL A 314 22.56 1.44 -24.41
C VAL A 314 23.71 1.38 -23.40
N ALA A 315 24.94 1.41 -23.93
CA ALA A 315 26.17 1.44 -23.14
C ALA A 315 27.07 2.57 -23.66
N PRO A 316 27.44 3.56 -22.83
CA PRO A 316 27.23 3.68 -21.37
C PRO A 316 25.78 4.01 -20.98
N ALA A 317 25.47 3.92 -19.68
CA ALA A 317 24.13 4.21 -19.14
C ALA A 317 23.80 5.71 -19.02
N VAL A 318 24.81 6.57 -19.07
CA VAL A 318 24.70 8.03 -18.89
C VAL A 318 25.66 8.74 -19.85
N GLY A 319 25.45 10.04 -20.03
CA GLY A 319 26.26 10.92 -20.86
C GLY A 319 25.68 11.17 -22.26
N PRO A 320 26.33 12.02 -23.06
CA PRO A 320 25.74 12.55 -24.30
C PRO A 320 25.33 11.47 -25.31
N GLU A 321 26.08 10.38 -25.40
CA GLU A 321 25.77 9.26 -26.31
C GLU A 321 24.50 8.51 -25.88
N ALA A 322 24.35 8.24 -24.58
CA ALA A 322 23.18 7.58 -24.03
C ALA A 322 21.93 8.46 -24.12
N GLU A 323 22.08 9.75 -23.83
CA GLU A 323 21.01 10.75 -23.93
C GLU A 323 20.51 10.87 -25.37
N ALA A 324 21.43 10.98 -26.34
CA ALA A 324 21.09 11.05 -27.76
C ALA A 324 20.36 9.80 -28.25
N ALA A 325 20.75 8.60 -27.78
CA ALA A 325 20.09 7.34 -28.15
C ALA A 325 18.61 7.28 -27.74
N THR A 326 18.21 8.03 -26.71
CA THR A 326 16.85 8.02 -26.15
C THR A 326 16.09 9.34 -26.37
N ALA A 327 16.68 10.30 -27.06
CA ALA A 327 16.11 11.64 -27.27
C ALA A 327 14.89 11.61 -28.20
N GLU A 328 15.02 10.96 -29.36
CA GLU A 328 14.00 10.90 -30.40
C GLU A 328 13.65 9.47 -30.80
N PRO A 329 13.06 8.68 -29.89
CA PRO A 329 12.71 7.30 -30.15
C PRO A 329 11.47 7.21 -31.07
N ALA A 330 11.42 6.13 -31.85
CA ALA A 330 10.20 5.72 -32.53
C ALA A 330 9.12 5.36 -31.47
N PRO A 331 7.83 5.60 -31.74
CA PRO A 331 6.77 5.21 -30.81
C PRO A 331 6.81 3.72 -30.45
N GLY A 332 6.72 3.41 -29.15
CA GLY A 332 6.74 2.05 -28.63
C GLY A 332 8.13 1.43 -28.48
N SER A 333 9.21 2.20 -28.66
CA SER A 333 10.59 1.75 -28.45
C SER A 333 10.86 1.40 -26.98
N VAL A 334 11.67 0.36 -26.77
CA VAL A 334 12.15 -0.06 -25.45
C VAL A 334 13.68 -0.02 -25.43
N PHE A 335 14.23 0.60 -24.40
CA PHE A 335 15.67 0.69 -24.17
C PHE A 335 16.05 0.04 -22.85
N LEU A 336 17.22 -0.59 -22.77
CA LEU A 336 17.84 -1.00 -21.51
C LEU A 336 19.21 -0.33 -21.39
N LEU A 337 19.35 0.51 -20.37
CA LEU A 337 20.63 1.13 -20.03
C LEU A 337 21.57 0.11 -19.37
N GLU A 338 22.87 0.30 -19.55
CA GLU A 338 23.90 -0.48 -18.86
C GLU A 338 23.81 -0.35 -17.32
N ASN A 339 24.48 -1.25 -16.62
CA ASN A 339 24.49 -1.39 -15.17
C ASN A 339 24.84 -0.08 -14.44
N LEU A 340 23.87 0.51 -13.74
CA LEU A 340 24.06 1.78 -13.04
C LEU A 340 25.17 1.73 -11.98
N ARG A 341 25.46 0.57 -11.40
CA ARG A 341 26.52 0.44 -10.38
C ARG A 341 27.93 0.44 -10.96
N PHE A 342 28.09 0.47 -12.29
CA PHE A 342 29.37 0.82 -12.90
C PHE A 342 29.78 2.27 -12.61
N HIS A 343 28.85 3.10 -12.13
CA HIS A 343 29.08 4.46 -11.67
C HIS A 343 29.02 4.51 -10.13
N ALA A 344 30.07 5.01 -9.48
CA ALA A 344 30.12 5.13 -8.01
C ALA A 344 29.04 6.09 -7.48
N GLU A 345 28.56 7.00 -8.33
CA GLU A 345 27.51 7.98 -8.11
C GLU A 345 26.14 7.34 -7.84
N GLU A 346 25.90 6.09 -8.27
CA GLU A 346 24.66 5.37 -7.99
C GLU A 346 24.55 5.01 -6.50
N GLU A 347 25.60 4.40 -5.93
CA GLU A 347 25.61 3.99 -4.51
C GLU A 347 26.15 5.09 -3.58
N GLY A 348 26.68 6.19 -4.14
CA GLY A 348 27.36 7.25 -3.40
C GLY A 348 28.67 6.79 -2.76
N LYS A 349 29.26 5.71 -3.27
CA LYS A 349 30.54 5.12 -2.83
C LYS A 349 31.09 4.20 -3.92
N GLY A 350 32.40 4.07 -3.98
CA GLY A 350 33.09 3.19 -4.91
C GLY A 350 34.35 2.58 -4.31
N VAL A 351 34.96 1.67 -5.07
CA VAL A 351 36.25 1.06 -4.78
C VAL A 351 37.17 1.32 -5.98
N ASP A 352 38.33 1.90 -5.74
CA ASP A 352 39.30 2.16 -6.80
C ASP A 352 40.06 0.88 -7.22
N GLY A 353 40.93 0.98 -8.23
CA GLY A 353 41.71 -0.16 -8.73
C GLY A 353 42.71 -0.73 -7.72
N GLU A 354 42.98 -0.03 -6.62
CA GLU A 354 43.86 -0.45 -5.53
C GLU A 354 43.07 -1.08 -4.36
N GLY A 355 41.73 -1.06 -4.42
CA GLY A 355 40.86 -1.59 -3.38
C GLY A 355 40.46 -0.57 -2.31
N ASN A 356 40.81 0.71 -2.47
CA ASN A 356 40.46 1.75 -1.51
C ASN A 356 39.02 2.22 -1.73
N LYS A 357 38.30 2.43 -0.64
CA LYS A 357 36.93 2.98 -0.67
C LYS A 357 36.99 4.49 -0.88
N PHE A 358 36.21 5.00 -1.82
CA PHE A 358 36.03 6.45 -2.02
C PHE A 358 34.55 6.84 -2.06
N LYS A 359 34.29 8.14 -1.89
CA LYS A 359 32.97 8.74 -2.04
C LYS A 359 33.01 9.72 -3.20
N PRO A 360 32.13 9.62 -4.21
CA PRO A 360 32.07 10.57 -5.31
C PRO A 360 31.70 11.97 -4.80
N ALA A 361 32.17 13.00 -5.50
CA ALA A 361 31.81 14.40 -5.22
C ALA A 361 30.29 14.61 -5.39
N ALA A 362 29.72 15.55 -4.63
CA ALA A 362 28.28 15.82 -4.69
C ALA A 362 27.86 16.27 -6.10
N GLU A 363 28.69 17.09 -6.74
CA GLU A 363 28.48 17.60 -8.09
C GLU A 363 28.49 16.47 -9.15
N ALA A 364 29.30 15.43 -8.93
CA ALA A 364 29.32 14.25 -9.80
C ALA A 364 28.03 13.44 -9.65
N VAL A 365 27.54 13.27 -8.41
CA VAL A 365 26.24 12.63 -8.13
C VAL A 365 25.09 13.39 -8.77
N ASP A 366 25.09 14.72 -8.68
CA ASP A 366 24.06 15.57 -9.29
C ASP A 366 24.10 15.50 -10.82
N THR A 367 25.29 15.52 -11.42
CA THR A 367 25.49 15.35 -12.87
C THR A 367 24.99 13.98 -13.33
N PHE A 368 25.29 12.93 -12.58
CA PHE A 368 24.81 11.57 -12.86
C PHE A 368 23.28 11.49 -12.83
N ARG A 369 22.65 12.05 -11.80
CA ARG A 369 21.18 12.10 -11.67
C ARG A 369 20.52 12.89 -12.79
N ALA A 370 21.10 14.03 -13.18
CA ALA A 370 20.60 14.83 -14.30
C ALA A 370 20.66 14.06 -15.62
N SER A 371 21.74 13.32 -15.86
CA SER A 371 21.89 12.49 -17.06
C SER A 371 20.87 11.33 -17.07
N LEU A 372 20.67 10.64 -15.95
CA LEU A 372 19.60 9.64 -15.83
C LEU A 372 18.21 10.23 -16.09
N ALA A 373 17.97 11.46 -15.64
CA ALA A 373 16.69 12.11 -15.80
C ALA A 373 16.38 12.50 -17.25
N ALA A 374 17.40 12.80 -18.05
CA ALA A 374 17.26 13.22 -19.44
C ALA A 374 16.62 12.17 -20.36
N HIS A 375 16.63 10.89 -19.95
CA HIS A 375 16.04 9.78 -20.69
C HIS A 375 14.50 9.81 -20.77
N GLY A 376 13.81 10.66 -20.00
CA GLY A 376 12.36 10.78 -20.12
C GLY A 376 11.72 11.85 -19.24
N GLU A 377 10.39 11.92 -19.30
CA GLU A 377 9.55 12.94 -18.67
C GLU A 377 8.82 12.42 -17.42
N VAL A 378 8.59 11.11 -17.35
CA VAL A 378 7.92 10.43 -16.23
C VAL A 378 8.86 9.40 -15.64
N PHE A 379 8.93 9.35 -14.30
CA PHE A 379 9.71 8.35 -13.58
C PHE A 379 8.79 7.29 -12.96
N VAL A 380 9.13 6.02 -13.19
CA VAL A 380 8.46 4.87 -12.56
C VAL A 380 9.49 4.11 -11.75
N ASN A 381 9.23 3.92 -10.45
CA ASN A 381 9.99 2.99 -9.64
C ASN A 381 9.25 1.66 -9.55
N ASP A 382 9.88 0.60 -10.07
CA ASP A 382 9.37 -0.76 -10.01
C ASP A 382 10.39 -1.72 -9.35
N ALA A 383 11.36 -1.17 -8.62
CA ALA A 383 12.47 -1.90 -8.01
C ALA A 383 12.37 -1.91 -6.47
N PHE A 384 11.32 -2.55 -5.94
CA PHE A 384 11.08 -2.61 -4.49
C PHE A 384 12.28 -3.13 -3.70
N GLY A 385 13.00 -4.14 -4.21
CA GLY A 385 14.21 -4.69 -3.58
C GLY A 385 15.33 -3.69 -3.32
N THR A 386 15.32 -2.53 -4.00
CA THR A 386 16.30 -1.46 -3.82
C THR A 386 15.73 -0.25 -3.06
N ALA A 387 14.42 -0.24 -2.78
CA ALA A 387 13.73 0.93 -2.22
C ALA A 387 14.16 1.32 -0.80
N HIS A 388 14.78 0.41 -0.04
CA HIS A 388 15.41 0.72 1.26
C HIS A 388 16.69 1.56 1.15
N ARG A 389 17.21 1.76 -0.07
CA ARG A 389 18.49 2.45 -0.30
C ARG A 389 18.28 3.85 -0.83
N ALA A 390 19.00 4.81 -0.26
CA ALA A 390 19.06 6.19 -0.76
C ALA A 390 20.02 6.35 -1.96
N HIS A 391 19.92 5.45 -2.94
CA HIS A 391 20.73 5.49 -4.16
C HIS A 391 20.21 6.54 -5.15
N SER A 392 21.05 6.98 -6.09
CA SER A 392 20.68 8.04 -7.06
C SER A 392 19.44 7.70 -7.86
N SER A 393 19.34 6.49 -8.41
CA SER A 393 18.16 6.03 -9.15
C SER A 393 16.89 5.81 -8.29
N MET A 394 17.00 5.84 -6.95
CA MET A 394 15.87 5.67 -6.02
C MET A 394 15.30 7.01 -5.55
N VAL A 395 16.18 7.95 -5.18
CA VAL A 395 15.78 9.21 -4.52
C VAL A 395 16.17 10.46 -5.29
N GLY A 396 17.02 10.31 -6.32
CA GLY A 396 17.65 11.43 -7.02
C GLY A 396 16.95 11.84 -8.33
N MET A 397 15.83 11.22 -8.67
CA MET A 397 15.11 11.51 -9.92
C MET A 397 14.28 12.81 -9.74
N PRO A 398 14.55 13.87 -10.52
CA PRO A 398 13.94 15.19 -10.35
C PRO A 398 12.57 15.34 -11.03
N HIS A 399 12.02 14.25 -11.58
CA HIS A 399 10.76 14.29 -12.31
C HIS A 399 9.60 14.75 -11.43
N PRO A 400 8.68 15.59 -11.95
CA PRO A 400 7.50 16.03 -11.19
C PRO A 400 6.56 14.85 -10.89
N VAL A 401 6.45 13.92 -11.84
CA VAL A 401 5.63 12.70 -11.72
C VAL A 401 6.55 11.50 -11.48
N ARG A 402 6.49 10.97 -10.25
CA ARG A 402 7.26 9.81 -9.80
C ARG A 402 6.29 8.78 -9.22
N ILE A 403 6.08 7.69 -9.93
CA ILE A 403 5.02 6.72 -9.61
C ILE A 403 5.59 5.34 -9.30
N ALA A 404 4.80 4.53 -8.61
CA ALA A 404 5.06 3.11 -8.43
C ALA A 404 4.64 2.33 -9.70
N GLY A 405 5.51 1.43 -10.15
CA GLY A 405 5.18 0.42 -11.15
C GLY A 405 4.31 -0.70 -10.55
N ALA A 406 3.86 -1.64 -11.40
CA ALA A 406 2.95 -2.70 -11.01
C ALA A 406 3.51 -3.63 -9.92
N LEU A 407 4.81 -3.97 -9.96
CA LEU A 407 5.46 -4.79 -8.95
C LEU A 407 5.51 -4.03 -7.63
N LEU A 408 6.03 -2.79 -7.65
CA LEU A 408 6.14 -1.99 -6.42
C LEU A 408 4.75 -1.74 -5.82
N SER A 409 3.75 -1.36 -6.63
CA SER A 409 2.36 -1.19 -6.17
C SER A 409 1.79 -2.46 -5.53
N LYS A 410 2.10 -3.64 -6.08
CA LYS A 410 1.70 -4.91 -5.48
C LYS A 410 2.33 -5.14 -4.11
N GLU A 411 3.64 -4.90 -3.99
CA GLU A 411 4.35 -4.99 -2.72
C GLU A 411 3.74 -4.05 -1.67
N LEU A 412 3.58 -2.76 -2.03
CA LEU A 412 3.01 -1.77 -1.12
C LEU A 412 1.60 -2.15 -0.67
N ARG A 413 0.73 -2.63 -1.58
CA ARG A 413 -0.63 -3.05 -1.24
C ARG A 413 -0.68 -4.19 -0.22
N TYR A 414 0.12 -5.23 -0.41
CA TYR A 414 0.13 -6.38 0.51
C TYR A 414 0.75 -6.01 1.87
N PHE A 415 1.84 -5.26 1.89
CA PHE A 415 2.42 -4.79 3.15
C PHE A 415 1.53 -3.76 3.85
N ALA A 416 0.83 -2.91 3.12
CA ALA A 416 -0.17 -1.98 3.64
C ALA A 416 -1.31 -2.71 4.35
N ALA A 417 -1.85 -3.76 3.72
CA ALA A 417 -2.88 -4.60 4.32
C ALA A 417 -2.37 -5.28 5.59
N ALA A 418 -1.15 -5.82 5.59
CA ALA A 418 -0.60 -6.53 6.75
C ALA A 418 -0.14 -5.61 7.90
N LEU A 419 0.33 -4.39 7.63
CA LEU A 419 1.00 -3.56 8.64
C LEU A 419 0.14 -2.46 9.27
N GLU A 420 -0.96 -2.05 8.63
CA GLU A 420 -1.83 -0.99 9.14
C GLU A 420 -3.18 -1.53 9.59
N GLU A 421 -3.87 -2.30 8.74
CA GLU A 421 -5.18 -2.88 9.05
C GLU A 421 -5.23 -4.39 8.72
N PRO A 422 -4.40 -5.22 9.40
CA PRO A 422 -4.39 -6.65 9.14
C PRO A 422 -5.74 -7.28 9.51
N ALA A 423 -6.24 -8.14 8.63
CA ALA A 423 -7.31 -9.06 9.00
C ALA A 423 -6.78 -10.01 10.08
N ARG A 424 -7.43 -10.03 11.24
CA ARG A 424 -6.99 -10.83 12.39
C ARG A 424 -7.60 -12.23 12.34
N PRO A 425 -6.88 -13.29 12.77
CA PRO A 425 -5.56 -13.27 13.43
C PRO A 425 -4.35 -13.03 12.51
N PHE A 426 -3.32 -12.31 13.00
CA PHE A 426 -2.06 -12.01 12.30
C PHE A 426 -0.83 -12.72 12.91
N VAL A 427 0.08 -13.33 12.10
CA VAL A 427 1.23 -14.17 12.53
C VAL A 427 2.58 -13.84 11.84
N GLN A 428 3.74 -13.87 12.55
CA GLN A 428 5.11 -13.55 12.03
C GLN A 428 6.33 -14.05 12.88
N ASP A 429 7.60 -14.08 12.37
CA ASP A 429 8.90 -14.43 13.02
C ASP A 429 10.16 -13.44 12.88
N LYS A 430 11.13 -13.40 13.85
CA LYS A 430 12.52 -12.76 13.88
C LYS A 430 12.80 -11.61 14.87
N ILE A 431 13.94 -11.56 15.59
CA ILE A 431 14.21 -10.70 16.80
C ILE A 431 13.91 -9.17 16.72
N GLN A 432 14.58 -8.36 15.89
CA GLN A 432 14.30 -6.91 15.81
C GLN A 432 12.91 -6.64 15.24
N LEU A 433 12.51 -7.53 14.34
CA LEU A 433 11.21 -7.56 13.72
C LEU A 433 10.10 -7.94 14.73
N ILE A 434 10.39 -8.84 15.68
CA ILE A 434 9.52 -9.31 16.77
C ILE A 434 9.19 -8.13 17.67
N GLU A 435 10.16 -7.27 18.00
CA GLU A 435 9.90 -6.11 18.84
C GLU A 435 8.87 -5.16 18.21
N ASN A 436 8.96 -4.89 16.90
CA ASN A 436 8.01 -4.04 16.20
C ASN A 436 6.64 -4.73 15.98
N LEU A 437 6.66 -6.04 15.74
CA LEU A 437 5.46 -6.77 15.36
C LEU A 437 4.62 -7.28 16.52
N ILE A 438 5.18 -7.47 17.72
CA ILE A 438 4.39 -7.79 18.93
C ILE A 438 3.26 -6.75 19.16
N ASP A 439 3.42 -5.51 18.70
CA ASP A 439 2.37 -4.49 18.82
C ASP A 439 1.27 -4.62 17.75
N LYS A 440 1.42 -5.52 16.76
CA LYS A 440 0.53 -5.67 15.59
C LYS A 440 -0.12 -7.05 15.48
N VAL A 441 0.63 -8.12 15.76
CA VAL A 441 0.20 -9.53 15.58
C VAL A 441 -0.70 -10.02 16.70
N ASP A 442 -1.43 -11.12 16.46
CA ASP A 442 -2.24 -11.82 17.47
C ASP A 442 -1.53 -13.08 18.00
N ALA A 443 -0.83 -13.78 17.11
CA ALA A 443 0.01 -14.92 17.42
C ALA A 443 1.35 -14.80 16.70
N MET A 444 2.36 -15.53 17.15
CA MET A 444 3.71 -15.43 16.62
C MET A 444 4.38 -16.79 16.68
N ILE A 445 4.72 -17.35 15.53
CA ILE A 445 5.45 -18.62 15.44
C ILE A 445 6.93 -18.29 15.36
N ILE A 446 7.74 -18.89 16.23
CA ILE A 446 9.20 -18.74 16.21
C ILE A 446 9.80 -20.13 16.00
N GLY A 447 10.34 -20.36 14.80
CA GLY A 447 10.95 -21.64 14.40
C GLY A 447 12.42 -21.49 14.00
N GLY A 448 12.95 -22.48 13.27
CA GLY A 448 14.32 -22.48 12.78
C GLY A 448 15.38 -22.41 13.88
N GLY A 449 16.61 -22.06 13.50
CA GLY A 449 17.74 -21.99 14.43
C GLY A 449 17.53 -21.00 15.59
N MET A 450 16.72 -19.95 15.40
CA MET A 450 16.48 -18.96 16.46
C MET A 450 15.60 -19.47 17.59
N ALA A 451 14.77 -20.49 17.34
CA ALA A 451 13.91 -21.08 18.36
C ALA A 451 14.74 -21.65 19.53
N PHE A 452 15.94 -22.17 19.27
CA PHE A 452 16.80 -22.74 20.31
C PHE A 452 17.27 -21.70 21.33
N THR A 453 17.56 -20.46 20.91
CA THR A 453 17.85 -19.35 21.85
C THR A 453 16.64 -19.06 22.75
N PHE A 454 15.43 -19.02 22.19
CA PHE A 454 14.21 -18.81 22.96
C PHE A 454 13.95 -19.96 23.94
N LEU A 455 14.09 -21.21 23.49
CA LEU A 455 13.88 -22.41 24.31
C LEU A 455 14.89 -22.53 25.45
N ALA A 456 16.17 -22.25 25.18
CA ALA A 456 17.21 -22.23 26.19
C ALA A 456 16.95 -21.15 27.26
N VAL A 457 16.60 -19.93 26.85
CA VAL A 457 16.44 -18.79 27.78
C VAL A 457 15.10 -18.80 28.51
N ALA A 458 13.99 -19.04 27.80
CA ALA A 458 12.64 -18.93 28.36
C ALA A 458 12.15 -20.23 29.02
N HIS A 459 12.66 -21.38 28.59
CA HIS A 459 12.19 -22.70 29.04
C HIS A 459 13.30 -23.60 29.59
N ASN A 460 14.56 -23.14 29.61
CA ASN A 460 15.71 -23.88 30.13
C ASN A 460 15.85 -25.28 29.48
N VAL A 461 15.54 -25.37 28.19
CA VAL A 461 15.69 -26.59 27.39
C VAL A 461 17.17 -26.79 27.04
N ALA A 462 17.68 -28.02 27.17
CA ALA A 462 19.01 -28.36 26.70
C ALA A 462 19.03 -28.36 25.16
N ILE A 463 19.95 -27.62 24.54
CA ILE A 463 19.98 -27.42 23.08
C ILE A 463 21.18 -28.09 22.38
N GLY A 464 22.02 -28.84 23.11
CA GLY A 464 23.18 -29.52 22.52
C GLY A 464 24.11 -28.53 21.82
N ALA A 465 24.47 -28.85 20.58
CA ALA A 465 25.27 -28.02 19.67
C ALA A 465 24.42 -27.18 18.69
N SER A 466 23.12 -27.02 18.96
CA SER A 466 22.24 -26.17 18.14
C SER A 466 22.67 -24.70 18.19
N LEU A 467 22.23 -23.93 17.20
CA LEU A 467 22.53 -22.50 17.12
C LEU A 467 22.04 -21.77 18.36
N PHE A 468 22.92 -20.94 18.93
CA PHE A 468 22.61 -20.06 20.05
C PHE A 468 23.16 -18.67 19.75
N ASP A 469 22.30 -17.67 19.93
CA ASP A 469 22.63 -16.26 19.74
C ASP A 469 22.78 -15.59 21.10
N ASP A 470 24.03 -15.36 21.52
CA ASP A 470 24.35 -14.75 22.82
C ASP A 470 23.76 -13.33 22.96
N ASP A 471 23.79 -12.54 21.88
CA ASP A 471 23.24 -11.17 21.89
C ASP A 471 21.71 -11.21 21.93
N GLY A 472 21.11 -12.10 21.14
CA GLY A 472 19.67 -12.35 21.14
C GLY A 472 19.14 -12.87 22.47
N ALA A 473 19.90 -13.73 23.16
CA ALA A 473 19.54 -14.32 24.44
C ALA A 473 19.25 -13.26 25.53
N ALA A 474 20.00 -12.16 25.53
CA ALA A 474 19.79 -11.05 26.47
C ALA A 474 18.42 -10.35 26.27
N ILE A 475 17.84 -10.43 25.07
CA ILE A 475 16.62 -9.72 24.69
C ILE A 475 15.37 -10.60 24.85
N VAL A 476 15.50 -11.93 24.77
CA VAL A 476 14.38 -12.89 24.87
C VAL A 476 13.44 -12.61 26.06
N PRO A 477 13.91 -12.40 27.32
CA PRO A 477 13.01 -12.18 28.44
C PRO A 477 12.14 -10.93 28.26
N LYS A 478 12.69 -9.86 27.66
CA LYS A 478 11.98 -8.63 27.34
C LYS A 478 10.88 -8.88 26.32
N LEU A 479 11.17 -9.65 25.26
CA LEU A 479 10.20 -9.96 24.21
C LEU A 479 9.05 -10.83 24.72
N MET A 480 9.35 -11.88 25.49
CA MET A 480 8.33 -12.74 26.10
C MET A 480 7.42 -11.95 27.05
N ALA A 481 7.99 -11.04 27.84
CA ALA A 481 7.23 -10.15 28.72
C ALA A 481 6.34 -9.18 27.92
N LYS A 482 6.87 -8.59 26.83
CA LYS A 482 6.11 -7.68 25.95
C LYS A 482 4.94 -8.41 25.28
N ALA A 483 5.17 -9.60 24.74
CA ALA A 483 4.14 -10.42 24.10
C ALA A 483 3.01 -10.74 25.09
N LYS A 484 3.36 -11.18 26.32
CA LYS A 484 2.38 -11.41 27.39
C LYS A 484 1.58 -10.15 27.74
N ALA A 485 2.24 -8.99 27.83
CA ALA A 485 1.59 -7.72 28.13
C ALA A 485 0.64 -7.26 27.01
N ARG A 486 0.92 -7.63 25.76
CA ARG A 486 0.08 -7.34 24.59
C ARG A 486 -0.96 -8.42 24.27
N GLY A 487 -0.97 -9.53 25.02
CA GLY A 487 -1.87 -10.66 24.75
C GLY A 487 -1.50 -11.46 23.50
N VAL A 488 -0.27 -11.32 23.00
CA VAL A 488 0.22 -12.07 21.85
C VAL A 488 0.63 -13.48 22.27
N THR A 489 0.14 -14.49 21.56
CA THR A 489 0.53 -15.88 21.81
C THR A 489 1.80 -16.23 21.04
N ILE A 490 2.90 -16.49 21.75
CA ILE A 490 4.14 -16.99 21.15
C ILE A 490 4.10 -18.52 21.10
N HIS A 491 4.24 -19.08 19.90
CA HIS A 491 4.35 -20.50 19.62
C HIS A 491 5.82 -20.86 19.35
N LEU A 492 6.40 -21.67 20.24
CA LEU A 492 7.74 -22.25 20.10
C LEU A 492 7.61 -23.75 19.80
N PRO A 493 8.60 -24.38 19.14
CA PRO A 493 8.52 -25.79 18.82
C PRO A 493 8.64 -26.63 20.10
N THR A 494 7.86 -27.70 20.17
CA THR A 494 7.84 -28.65 21.29
C THR A 494 8.68 -29.89 21.03
N ASP A 495 9.02 -30.14 19.77
CA ASP A 495 9.89 -31.20 19.27
C ASP A 495 10.73 -30.74 18.07
N PHE A 496 11.82 -31.46 17.81
CA PHE A 496 12.88 -31.10 16.86
C PHE A 496 13.41 -32.34 16.15
N VAL A 497 13.69 -32.22 14.86
CA VAL A 497 14.53 -33.19 14.14
C VAL A 497 15.98 -32.81 14.42
N CYS A 498 16.67 -33.67 15.18
CA CYS A 498 18.07 -33.48 15.54
C CYS A 498 18.99 -34.37 14.72
N ALA A 499 20.23 -33.94 14.53
CA ALA A 499 21.28 -34.69 13.85
C ALA A 499 22.59 -34.70 14.64
N ASP A 500 23.41 -35.73 14.43
CA ASP A 500 24.76 -35.85 15.01
C ASP A 500 25.83 -35.05 14.22
N ALA A 501 25.48 -34.50 13.06
CA ALA A 501 26.32 -33.62 12.26
C ALA A 501 25.47 -32.69 11.37
N PHE A 502 26.05 -31.56 10.95
CA PHE A 502 25.44 -30.66 9.96
C PHE A 502 25.67 -31.18 8.54
N ALA A 503 25.00 -32.27 8.18
CA ALA A 503 25.13 -32.92 6.89
C ALA A 503 23.84 -33.65 6.49
N ALA A 504 23.59 -33.76 5.18
CA ALA A 504 22.40 -34.43 4.65
C ALA A 504 22.41 -35.96 4.87
N ASP A 505 23.56 -36.56 5.18
CA ASP A 505 23.73 -37.99 5.47
C ASP A 505 23.94 -38.28 6.97
N ALA A 506 23.75 -37.28 7.83
CA ALA A 506 23.86 -37.41 9.28
C ALA A 506 22.78 -38.36 9.85
N LYS A 507 23.04 -38.95 11.02
CA LYS A 507 22.03 -39.73 11.73
C LYS A 507 21.02 -38.77 12.34
N THR A 508 19.73 -39.05 12.12
CA THR A 508 18.65 -38.22 12.61
C THR A 508 17.82 -38.92 13.69
N ALA A 509 17.29 -38.12 14.62
CA ALA A 509 16.34 -38.56 15.65
C ALA A 509 15.45 -37.38 16.06
N VAL A 510 14.20 -37.67 16.42
CA VAL A 510 13.28 -36.67 16.96
C VAL A 510 13.46 -36.60 18.47
N HIS A 511 13.62 -35.39 18.99
CA HIS A 511 13.70 -35.08 20.42
C HIS A 511 12.67 -34.02 20.79
N ASP A 512 12.24 -33.99 22.05
CA ASP A 512 11.29 -33.01 22.55
C ASP A 512 11.92 -32.06 23.59
N THR A 513 11.15 -31.04 23.98
CA THR A 513 11.57 -30.07 25.00
C THR A 513 11.81 -30.67 26.39
N THR A 514 11.28 -31.87 26.67
CA THR A 514 11.49 -32.56 27.95
C THR A 514 12.81 -33.32 27.95
N SER A 515 13.15 -34.02 26.86
CA SER A 515 14.44 -34.68 26.70
C SER A 515 15.57 -33.68 26.41
N GLY A 516 15.24 -32.56 25.77
CA GLY A 516 16.20 -31.67 25.16
C GLY A 516 16.94 -32.31 23.98
N VAL A 517 17.83 -31.54 23.37
CA VAL A 517 18.77 -31.98 22.34
C VAL A 517 19.99 -32.61 23.04
N PRO A 518 20.39 -33.85 22.70
CA PRO A 518 21.55 -34.50 23.29
C PRO A 518 22.87 -33.73 23.08
N GLU A 519 23.85 -33.96 23.95
CA GLU A 519 25.20 -33.41 23.78
C GLU A 519 25.83 -33.89 22.47
N GLY A 520 26.45 -32.98 21.72
CA GLY A 520 27.03 -33.25 20.40
C GLY A 520 26.01 -33.31 19.25
N TRP A 521 24.71 -33.35 19.53
CA TRP A 521 23.65 -33.27 18.53
C TRP A 521 23.16 -31.83 18.37
N MET A 522 22.52 -31.53 17.24
CA MET A 522 21.93 -30.23 16.95
C MET A 522 20.56 -30.38 16.29
N GLY A 523 19.61 -29.53 16.66
CA GLY A 523 18.31 -29.46 16.01
C GLY A 523 18.39 -28.69 14.69
N LEU A 524 17.90 -29.29 13.60
CA LEU A 524 18.02 -28.76 12.23
C LEU A 524 16.69 -28.55 11.52
N ASP A 525 15.59 -29.07 12.07
CA ASP A 525 14.22 -28.78 11.64
C ASP A 525 13.26 -28.91 12.84
N ILE A 526 12.06 -28.34 12.71
CA ILE A 526 10.99 -28.58 13.69
C ILE A 526 10.48 -30.02 13.58
N GLY A 527 10.11 -30.62 14.71
CA GLY A 527 9.60 -31.98 14.74
C GLY A 527 8.16 -32.09 14.20
N PRO A 528 7.65 -33.33 14.03
CA PRO A 528 6.32 -33.57 13.51
C PRO A 528 5.20 -32.93 14.36
N ALA A 529 5.30 -32.95 15.69
CA ALA A 529 4.25 -32.39 16.55
C ALA A 529 4.21 -30.86 16.45
N SER A 530 5.38 -30.22 16.38
CA SER A 530 5.51 -28.77 16.17
C SER A 530 4.99 -28.37 14.81
N SER A 531 5.31 -29.15 13.76
CA SER A 531 4.84 -28.91 12.40
C SER A 531 3.31 -28.91 12.32
N GLU A 532 2.66 -29.90 12.93
CA GLU A 532 1.19 -30.00 13.00
C GLU A 532 0.58 -28.83 13.79
N ALA A 533 1.14 -28.50 14.95
CA ALA A 533 0.67 -27.41 15.79
C ALA A 533 0.79 -26.05 15.07
N PHE A 534 1.90 -25.79 14.39
CA PHE A 534 2.14 -24.55 13.65
C PHE A 534 1.25 -24.46 12.40
N ALA A 535 1.03 -25.57 11.69
CA ALA A 535 0.08 -25.62 10.58
C ALA A 535 -1.35 -25.28 11.04
N ALA A 536 -1.77 -25.76 12.22
CA ALA A 536 -3.08 -25.43 12.79
C ALA A 536 -3.22 -23.94 13.12
N VAL A 537 -2.15 -23.30 13.64
CA VAL A 537 -2.13 -21.84 13.87
C VAL A 537 -2.30 -21.09 12.56
N ILE A 538 -1.55 -21.47 11.52
CA ILE A 538 -1.64 -20.86 10.18
C ILE A 538 -3.03 -21.03 9.59
N ALA A 539 -3.63 -22.22 9.68
CA ALA A 539 -4.97 -22.49 9.16
C ALA A 539 -6.07 -21.63 9.81
N SER A 540 -5.86 -21.20 11.06
CA SER A 540 -6.79 -20.33 11.79
C SER A 540 -6.60 -18.83 11.52
N ALA A 541 -5.50 -18.44 10.86
CA ALA A 541 -5.15 -17.05 10.65
C ALA A 541 -5.87 -16.46 9.43
N ALA A 542 -6.30 -15.20 9.53
CA ALA A 542 -6.84 -14.45 8.39
C ALA A 542 -5.71 -13.73 7.61
N THR A 543 -4.60 -13.41 8.29
CA THR A 543 -3.39 -12.86 7.66
C THR A 543 -2.15 -13.58 8.18
N VAL A 544 -1.27 -14.02 7.28
CA VAL A 544 0.00 -14.65 7.62
C VAL A 544 1.13 -13.89 6.93
N VAL A 545 2.13 -13.44 7.69
CA VAL A 545 3.40 -12.95 7.13
C VAL A 545 4.49 -13.92 7.56
N TRP A 546 5.13 -14.58 6.60
CA TRP A 546 6.13 -15.60 6.88
C TRP A 546 7.51 -15.19 6.38
N ASN A 547 8.51 -15.15 7.26
CA ASN A 547 9.87 -14.69 6.95
C ASN A 547 10.97 -15.54 7.58
N GLY A 548 10.97 -16.84 7.28
CA GLY A 548 12.08 -17.73 7.64
C GLY A 548 11.70 -19.20 7.54
N PRO A 549 12.51 -20.06 6.90
CA PRO A 549 12.30 -21.51 6.96
C PRO A 549 12.26 -22.05 8.39
N MET A 550 11.60 -23.21 8.58
CA MET A 550 11.53 -23.86 9.90
C MET A 550 12.72 -24.79 10.18
N GLY A 551 13.52 -25.08 9.16
CA GLY A 551 14.69 -25.94 9.20
C GLY A 551 15.62 -25.71 8.01
N VAL A 552 16.68 -26.50 7.92
CA VAL A 552 17.68 -26.49 6.84
C VAL A 552 17.12 -27.19 5.60
N PHE A 553 16.10 -26.58 5.00
CA PHE A 553 15.27 -27.19 3.96
C PHE A 553 16.02 -27.58 2.68
N GLU A 554 17.24 -27.08 2.50
CA GLU A 554 18.16 -27.45 1.43
C GLU A 554 18.65 -28.91 1.56
N MET A 555 18.53 -29.49 2.75
CA MET A 555 18.86 -30.88 3.04
C MET A 555 17.55 -31.65 3.27
N GLU A 556 17.30 -32.68 2.46
CA GLU A 556 16.04 -33.45 2.45
C GLU A 556 15.60 -33.96 3.84
N PRO A 557 16.50 -34.44 4.74
CA PRO A 557 16.11 -34.86 6.09
C PRO A 557 15.58 -33.73 7.00
N PHE A 558 15.82 -32.46 6.65
CA PHE A 558 15.51 -31.27 7.46
C PHE A 558 14.56 -30.30 6.74
N ALA A 559 13.83 -30.81 5.75
CA ALA A 559 12.93 -30.02 4.90
C ALA A 559 11.44 -30.13 5.30
N ALA A 560 11.07 -31.17 6.06
CA ALA A 560 9.67 -31.54 6.28
C ALA A 560 8.86 -30.46 7.03
N GLY A 561 9.46 -29.80 8.02
CA GLY A 561 8.82 -28.73 8.77
C GLY A 561 8.52 -27.52 7.88
N THR A 562 9.51 -27.08 7.11
CA THR A 562 9.35 -25.97 6.15
C THR A 562 8.31 -26.31 5.09
N GLN A 563 8.36 -27.53 4.53
CA GLN A 563 7.39 -28.00 3.54
C GLN A 563 5.96 -28.02 4.11
N THR A 564 5.80 -28.44 5.37
CA THR A 564 4.50 -28.46 6.05
C THR A 564 3.91 -27.05 6.17
N LEU A 565 4.73 -26.06 6.56
CA LEU A 565 4.26 -24.68 6.65
C LEU A 565 3.99 -24.05 5.27
N CYS A 566 4.77 -24.37 4.24
CA CYS A 566 4.45 -24.00 2.86
C CYS A 566 3.06 -24.51 2.46
N ALA A 567 2.77 -25.79 2.72
CA ALA A 567 1.48 -26.39 2.42
C ALA A 567 0.35 -25.75 3.24
N ALA A 568 0.58 -25.46 4.52
CA ALA A 568 -0.39 -24.81 5.39
C ALA A 568 -0.72 -23.38 4.92
N ALA A 569 0.27 -22.59 4.50
CA ALA A 569 0.06 -21.26 3.97
C ALA A 569 -0.74 -21.29 2.65
N ALA A 570 -0.39 -22.18 1.74
CA ALA A 570 -1.14 -22.38 0.49
C ALA A 570 -2.60 -22.80 0.77
N ALA A 571 -2.81 -23.73 1.69
CA ALA A 571 -4.15 -24.17 2.10
C ALA A 571 -4.95 -23.05 2.76
N ALA A 572 -4.36 -22.24 3.64
CA ALA A 572 -5.03 -21.09 4.25
C ALA A 572 -5.50 -20.08 3.18
N THR A 573 -4.69 -19.81 2.16
CA THR A 573 -5.14 -18.94 1.06
C THR A 573 -6.26 -19.57 0.23
N ALA A 574 -6.15 -20.85 -0.11
CA ALA A 574 -7.13 -21.52 -0.96
C ALA A 574 -8.48 -21.79 -0.25
N ASP A 575 -8.43 -22.25 1.00
CA ASP A 575 -9.58 -22.82 1.69
C ASP A 575 -10.31 -21.79 2.57
N SER A 576 -9.57 -20.84 3.18
CA SER A 576 -10.14 -19.83 4.07
C SER A 576 -10.06 -18.40 3.52
N GLY A 577 -9.45 -18.20 2.35
CA GLY A 577 -9.27 -16.87 1.75
C GLY A 577 -8.27 -16.01 2.54
N ALA A 578 -7.41 -16.62 3.35
CA ALA A 578 -6.43 -15.90 4.15
C ALA A 578 -5.41 -15.18 3.25
N THR A 579 -5.03 -13.97 3.66
CA THR A 579 -3.94 -13.23 3.02
C THR A 579 -2.61 -13.78 3.50
N THR A 580 -1.87 -14.48 2.63
CA THR A 580 -0.56 -15.06 2.96
C THR A 580 0.56 -14.37 2.19
N ILE A 581 1.52 -13.83 2.95
CA ILE A 581 2.63 -13.03 2.45
C ILE A 581 3.92 -13.74 2.83
N ILE A 582 4.66 -14.21 1.83
CA ILE A 582 5.99 -14.79 2.01
C ILE A 582 7.03 -13.68 1.80
N GLY A 583 7.92 -13.52 2.78
CA GLY A 583 9.05 -12.58 2.73
C GLY A 583 10.38 -13.26 3.02
N GLY A 584 11.48 -12.61 2.62
CA GLY A 584 12.84 -13.15 2.78
C GLY A 584 13.26 -14.08 1.64
N GLY A 585 14.54 -14.06 1.30
CA GLY A 585 15.08 -14.82 0.16
C GLY A 585 14.95 -16.33 0.33
N ASP A 586 15.24 -16.85 1.52
CA ASP A 586 15.20 -18.29 1.78
C ASP A 586 13.76 -18.82 1.80
N THR A 587 12.83 -18.08 2.41
CA THR A 587 11.40 -18.46 2.42
C THR A 587 10.79 -18.42 1.01
N ALA A 588 11.16 -17.43 0.18
CA ALA A 588 10.74 -17.38 -1.21
C ALA A 588 11.35 -18.54 -2.02
N THR A 589 12.59 -18.93 -1.73
CA THR A 589 13.22 -20.11 -2.36
C THR A 589 12.49 -21.40 -1.95
N ALA A 590 12.16 -21.55 -0.67
CA ALA A 590 11.37 -22.67 -0.17
C ALA A 590 9.99 -22.74 -0.85
N ALA A 591 9.30 -21.60 -0.99
CA ALA A 591 8.03 -21.54 -1.70
C ALA A 591 8.12 -22.07 -3.14
N SER A 592 9.24 -21.78 -3.81
CA SER A 592 9.49 -22.26 -5.17
C SER A 592 9.85 -23.73 -5.24
N VAL A 593 10.76 -24.18 -4.37
CA VAL A 593 11.17 -25.58 -4.25
C VAL A 593 9.96 -26.49 -3.97
N PHE A 594 9.04 -26.02 -3.12
CA PHE A 594 7.83 -26.77 -2.75
C PHE A 594 6.61 -26.47 -3.62
N GLY A 595 6.75 -25.64 -4.67
CA GLY A 595 5.71 -25.37 -5.66
C GLY A 595 4.44 -24.73 -5.07
N VAL A 596 4.62 -23.74 -4.20
CA VAL A 596 3.53 -22.94 -3.60
C VAL A 596 3.56 -21.47 -3.97
N ASP A 597 4.52 -21.03 -4.80
CA ASP A 597 4.66 -19.62 -5.24
C ASP A 597 3.36 -19.01 -5.80
N ASP A 598 2.62 -19.79 -6.56
CA ASP A 598 1.36 -19.43 -7.23
C ASP A 598 0.11 -19.73 -6.38
N LYS A 599 0.29 -20.30 -5.18
CA LYS A 599 -0.79 -20.73 -4.28
C LYS A 599 -0.94 -19.84 -3.04
N VAL A 600 0.02 -18.96 -2.79
CA VAL A 600 -0.02 -17.95 -1.73
C VAL A 600 -0.42 -16.59 -2.30
N SER A 601 -0.90 -15.67 -1.45
CA SER A 601 -1.38 -14.37 -1.94
C SER A 601 -0.25 -13.51 -2.52
N HIS A 602 0.91 -13.53 -1.89
CA HIS A 602 2.07 -12.76 -2.34
C HIS A 602 3.40 -13.37 -1.91
N VAL A 603 4.32 -13.52 -2.85
CA VAL A 603 5.75 -13.80 -2.60
C VAL A 603 6.52 -12.52 -2.87
N SER A 604 7.06 -11.91 -1.83
CA SER A 604 7.80 -10.66 -1.94
C SER A 604 9.17 -10.89 -2.61
N THR A 605 9.50 -9.99 -3.53
CA THR A 605 10.83 -9.91 -4.18
C THR A 605 11.76 -8.90 -3.50
N GLY A 606 11.25 -8.19 -2.49
CA GLY A 606 11.90 -7.06 -1.83
C GLY A 606 13.10 -7.41 -0.96
N GLY A 607 13.24 -8.66 -0.53
CA GLY A 607 14.36 -9.10 0.32
C GLY A 607 14.55 -8.19 1.53
N GLY A 608 15.69 -7.50 1.59
CA GLY A 608 16.00 -6.53 2.66
C GLY A 608 15.02 -5.35 2.74
N ALA A 609 14.42 -4.91 1.63
CA ALA A 609 13.43 -3.85 1.64
C ALA A 609 12.14 -4.25 2.37
N SER A 610 11.68 -5.49 2.16
CA SER A 610 10.54 -6.04 2.90
C SER A 610 10.83 -6.13 4.38
N LEU A 611 12.04 -6.57 4.74
CA LEU A 611 12.44 -6.67 6.14
C LEU A 611 12.44 -5.30 6.82
N GLU A 612 13.08 -4.29 6.22
CA GLU A 612 13.08 -2.93 6.77
C GLU A 612 11.68 -2.32 6.86
N LEU A 613 10.81 -2.60 5.88
CA LEU A 613 9.42 -2.16 5.93
C LEU A 613 8.65 -2.83 7.08
N LEU A 614 8.82 -4.13 7.27
CA LEU A 614 8.22 -4.87 8.37
C LEU A 614 8.77 -4.43 9.74
N GLU A 615 10.02 -3.97 9.80
CA GLU A 615 10.63 -3.31 10.97
C GLU A 615 10.06 -1.89 11.23
N GLY A 616 9.19 -1.38 10.34
CA GLY A 616 8.58 -0.07 10.46
C GLY A 616 9.46 1.09 9.97
N LYS A 617 10.55 0.79 9.24
CA LYS A 617 11.42 1.83 8.67
C LYS A 617 10.76 2.46 7.44
N VAL A 618 11.03 3.74 7.25
CA VAL A 618 10.67 4.45 6.02
C VAL A 618 11.64 4.05 4.92
N LEU A 619 11.11 3.50 3.82
CA LEU A 619 11.91 3.15 2.65
C LEU A 619 12.19 4.41 1.79
N PRO A 620 13.45 4.87 1.64
CA PRO A 620 13.75 6.10 0.91
C PRO A 620 13.19 6.16 -0.52
N GLY A 621 13.28 5.05 -1.27
CA GLY A 621 12.79 4.96 -2.64
C GLY A 621 11.27 4.92 -2.77
N VAL A 622 10.53 4.60 -1.69
CA VAL A 622 9.07 4.73 -1.62
C VAL A 622 8.70 6.16 -1.22
N ALA A 623 9.41 6.72 -0.23
CA ALA A 623 9.20 8.10 0.22
C ALA A 623 9.47 9.15 -0.88
N ALA A 624 10.35 8.83 -1.83
CA ALA A 624 10.65 9.70 -2.97
C ALA A 624 9.56 9.73 -4.05
N LEU A 625 8.55 8.86 -3.99
CA LEU A 625 7.43 8.84 -4.94
C LEU A 625 6.40 9.92 -4.62
N THR A 626 5.73 10.40 -5.65
CA THR A 626 4.61 11.35 -5.55
C THR A 626 3.44 10.68 -4.84
N ASN A 627 2.83 11.34 -3.86
CA ASN A 627 1.61 10.82 -3.24
C ASN A 627 0.46 10.95 -4.24
N ILE A 628 -0.51 10.04 -4.19
CA ILE A 628 -1.66 10.08 -5.09
C ILE A 628 -2.42 11.42 -4.99
N ALA A 629 -2.55 11.97 -3.78
CA ALA A 629 -3.21 13.24 -3.53
C ALA A 629 -2.49 14.43 -4.19
N ASP A 630 -1.15 14.39 -4.27
CA ASP A 630 -0.34 15.46 -4.87
C ASP A 630 -0.41 15.41 -6.41
N LEU A 631 -0.62 14.23 -6.99
CA LEU A 631 -0.76 14.07 -8.44
C LEU A 631 -2.14 14.49 -8.97
N LEU A 632 -3.18 14.34 -8.14
CA LEU A 632 -4.56 14.67 -8.50
C LEU A 632 -4.90 16.16 -8.32
N GLN A 633 -4.04 16.93 -7.63
CA GLN A 633 -4.09 18.39 -7.54
C GLN A 633 -3.40 19.02 -8.74
#